data_AF-A0A151RLF2-F1
#
_entry.id   AF-A0A151RLF2-F1
#
_cell.length_a   1.000
_cell.length_b   1.000
_cell.length_c   1.000
_cell.angle_alpha   90.00
_cell.angle_beta   90.00
_cell.angle_gamma   90.00
#
_symmetry.space_group_name_H-M   'P 1'
#
loop_
_entity.id
_entity.type
_entity.pdbx_description
1 polymer ?
#
loop_
_entity_poly.entity_id
_entity_poly.type
_entity_poly.pdbx_seq_one_letter_code
_entity_poly.pdbx_strand_id
1 'polypeptide(L)'
;MQTLWVPQSVCIKIDSLMRSFIWGASNGNKSWKLVNWDKIALPKNYGGLGVKEATLSNISMLGKLAWNIIKEPNKFWVQVSSYKYLRGRSLFDSPSRCSNFYF
;
A
#
# COMPACT_ATOMS: atom_id res chain seq x y z
N MET A 1 9.79 2.78 -5.89
CA MET A 1 9.27 1.55 -5.25
C MET A 1 8.94 1.91 -3.82
N GLN A 2 7.67 1.83 -3.42
CA GLN A 2 7.26 2.25 -2.07
C GLN A 2 7.60 1.15 -1.08
N THR A 3 8.39 1.47 -0.05
CA THR A 3 8.93 0.51 0.93
C THR A 3 8.33 0.67 2.33
N LEU A 4 7.44 1.65 2.52
CA LEU A 4 6.94 2.04 3.84
C LEU A 4 5.44 1.81 3.96
N TRP A 5 5.02 1.45 5.17
CA TRP A 5 3.60 1.49 5.52
C TRP A 5 3.11 2.94 5.52
N VAL A 6 2.10 3.22 4.71
CA VAL A 6 1.52 4.55 4.62
C VAL A 6 0.44 4.70 5.67
N PRO A 7 0.40 5.82 6.42
CA PRO A 7 -0.71 6.12 7.31
C PRO A 7 -2.04 6.13 6.54
N GLN A 8 -3.07 5.53 7.12
CA GLN A 8 -4.40 5.43 6.51
C GLN A 8 -4.96 6.78 6.07
N SER A 9 -4.69 7.85 6.83
CA SER A 9 -5.11 9.22 6.51
C SER A 9 -4.57 9.72 5.17
N VAL A 10 -3.33 9.38 4.83
CA VAL A 10 -2.69 9.75 3.57
C VAL A 10 -3.32 8.96 2.43
N CYS A 11 -3.56 7.66 2.62
CA CYS A 11 -4.27 6.84 1.63
C CYS A 11 -5.67 7.39 1.33
N ILE A 12 -6.44 7.73 2.37
CA ILE A 12 -7.78 8.33 2.22
C ILE A 12 -7.69 9.66 1.45
N LYS A 13 -6.67 10.48 1.69
CA LYS A 13 -6.48 11.76 0.99
C LYS A 13 -6.15 11.54 -0.49
N ILE A 14 -5.34 10.54 -0.81
CA ILE A 14 -5.04 10.14 -2.20
C ILE A 14 -6.32 9.65 -2.89
N ASP A 15 -7.10 8.78 -2.24
CA ASP A 15 -8.38 8.32 -2.78
C ASP A 15 -9.37 9.47 -2.97
N SER A 16 -9.39 10.44 -2.05
CA SER A 16 -10.20 11.65 -2.19
C SER A 16 -9.78 12.50 -3.39
N LEU A 17 -8.48 12.64 -3.65
CA LEU A 17 -7.97 13.36 -4.80
C LEU A 17 -8.34 12.64 -6.11
N MET A 18 -8.18 11.32 -6.16
CA MET A 18 -8.61 10.50 -7.30
C MET A 18 -10.11 10.63 -7.55
N ARG A 19 -10.94 10.61 -6.51
CA ARG A 19 -12.39 10.87 -6.60
C ARG A 19 -12.68 12.27 -7.16
N SER A 20 -11.94 13.28 -6.70
CA SER A 20 -12.09 14.67 -7.18
C SER A 20 -11.75 14.79 -8.65
N PHE A 21 -10.71 14.08 -9.08
CA PHE A 21 -10.28 14.02 -10.48
C PHE A 21 -11.33 13.34 -11.36
N ILE A 22 -11.82 12.18 -10.95
CA ILE A 22 -12.82 11.41 -11.73
C ILE A 22 -14.13 12.19 -11.88
N TRP A 23 -14.61 12.81 -10.80
CA TRP A 23 -15.87 13.57 -10.81
C TRP A 23 -15.74 15.07 -11.05
N GLY A 24 -14.56 15.53 -11.50
CA GLY A 24 -14.36 16.89 -11.96
C GLY A 24 -14.70 17.97 -10.92
N ALA A 25 -14.52 17.67 -9.63
CA ALA A 25 -14.73 18.66 -8.58
C ALA A 25 -13.52 19.61 -8.55
N SER A 26 -13.58 20.66 -9.34
CA SER A 26 -12.65 21.79 -9.32
C SER A 26 -13.43 23.07 -8.95
N ASN A 27 -12.82 23.90 -8.10
CA ASN A 27 -13.31 25.24 -7.72
C ASN A 27 -14.76 25.33 -7.23
N GLY A 28 -15.04 24.79 -6.03
CA GLY A 28 -16.25 25.16 -5.27
C GLY A 28 -17.55 24.45 -5.67
N ASN A 29 -17.60 23.78 -6.82
CA ASN A 29 -18.78 23.02 -7.23
C ASN A 29 -18.72 21.59 -6.66
N LYS A 30 -19.60 21.30 -5.68
CA LYS A 30 -19.81 19.95 -5.17
C LYS A 30 -20.40 19.07 -6.27
N SER A 31 -19.56 18.33 -6.99
CA SER A 31 -20.02 17.26 -7.87
C SER A 31 -20.62 16.13 -7.03
N TRP A 32 -21.84 15.73 -7.34
CA TRP A 32 -22.58 14.72 -6.60
C TRP A 32 -21.92 13.35 -6.82
N LYS A 33 -21.37 12.75 -5.78
CA LYS A 33 -20.75 11.43 -5.83
C LYS A 33 -21.86 10.36 -5.80
N LEU A 34 -22.46 10.10 -6.96
CA LEU A 34 -23.63 9.22 -7.09
C LEU A 34 -23.30 7.72 -7.00
N VAL A 35 -22.02 7.37 -7.14
CA VAL A 35 -21.56 5.98 -7.16
C VAL A 35 -20.63 5.71 -5.99
N ASN A 36 -20.91 4.64 -5.23
CA ASN A 36 -20.03 4.19 -4.15
C ASN A 36 -18.64 3.84 -4.71
N TRP A 37 -17.59 4.24 -3.99
CA TRP A 37 -16.21 4.01 -4.39
C TRP A 37 -15.89 2.53 -4.58
N ASP A 38 -16.47 1.65 -3.77
CA ASP A 38 -16.27 0.20 -3.87
C ASP A 38 -16.73 -0.35 -5.23
N LYS A 39 -17.78 0.25 -5.82
CA LYS A 39 -18.26 -0.14 -7.15
C LYS A 39 -17.32 0.33 -8.26
N ILE A 40 -16.68 1.48 -8.08
CA ILE A 40 -15.71 2.04 -9.03
C ILE A 40 -14.38 1.27 -8.95
N ALA A 41 -14.01 0.81 -7.75
CA ALA A 41 -12.78 0.09 -7.50
C ALA A 41 -12.79 -1.35 -8.05
N LEU A 42 -13.96 -1.87 -8.40
CA LEU A 42 -14.08 -3.18 -9.07
C LEU A 42 -13.31 -3.21 -10.40
N PRO A 43 -12.80 -4.39 -10.81
CA PRO A 43 -12.18 -4.54 -12.11
C PRO A 43 -13.15 -4.20 -13.25
N LYS A 44 -12.63 -3.79 -14.40
CA LYS A 44 -13.43 -3.53 -15.61
C LYS A 44 -14.33 -4.70 -16.01
N ASN A 45 -13.86 -5.93 -15.79
CA ASN A 45 -14.62 -7.15 -16.06
C ASN A 45 -15.91 -7.28 -15.23
N TYR A 46 -15.99 -6.60 -14.08
CA TYR A 46 -17.15 -6.57 -13.20
C TYR A 46 -17.91 -5.23 -13.27
N GLY A 47 -17.69 -4.44 -14.33
CA GLY A 47 -18.38 -3.15 -14.53
C GLY A 47 -17.83 -1.99 -13.70
N GLY A 48 -16.69 -2.15 -13.02
CA GLY A 48 -15.98 -1.05 -12.35
C GLY A 48 -14.96 -0.35 -13.25
N LEU A 49 -14.31 0.68 -12.73
CA LEU A 49 -13.27 1.44 -13.46
C LEU A 49 -11.88 0.79 -13.31
N GLY A 50 -11.71 -0.13 -12.36
CA GLY A 50 -10.44 -0.78 -12.03
C GLY A 50 -9.48 0.09 -11.23
N VAL A 51 -9.98 1.14 -10.56
CA VAL A 51 -9.17 2.01 -9.70
C VAL A 51 -8.88 1.27 -8.40
N LYS A 52 -7.61 0.99 -8.11
CA LYS A 52 -7.24 0.33 -6.86
C LYS A 52 -7.21 1.34 -5.71
N GLU A 53 -7.69 0.91 -4.55
CA GLU A 53 -7.52 1.66 -3.31
C GLU A 53 -6.02 1.82 -2.98
N ALA A 54 -5.63 3.00 -2.51
CA ALA A 54 -4.24 3.30 -2.19
C ALA A 54 -3.68 2.37 -1.08
N THR A 55 -4.52 1.97 -0.14
CA THR A 55 -4.19 1.06 0.97
C THR A 55 -3.80 -0.34 0.46
N LEU A 56 -4.67 -0.95 -0.34
CA LEU A 56 -4.47 -2.27 -0.94
C LEU A 56 -3.26 -2.26 -1.89
N SER A 57 -3.07 -1.17 -2.62
CA SER A 57 -1.89 -0.99 -3.47
C SER A 57 -0.61 -0.98 -2.63
N ASN A 58 -0.59 -0.25 -1.51
CA ASN A 58 0.57 -0.24 -0.61
C ASN A 58 0.87 -1.63 -0.02
N ILE A 59 -0.16 -2.34 0.46
CA ILE A 59 -0.03 -3.71 0.98
C ILE A 59 0.54 -4.64 -0.10
N SER A 60 0.04 -4.55 -1.35
CA SER A 60 0.55 -5.37 -2.46
C SER A 60 2.02 -5.08 -2.79
N MET A 61 2.46 -3.82 -2.66
CA MET A 61 3.85 -3.44 -2.87
C MET A 61 4.75 -3.98 -1.75
N LEU A 62 4.32 -3.88 -0.49
CA LEU A 62 5.02 -4.46 0.65
C LEU A 62 5.10 -5.98 0.53
N GLY A 63 4.02 -6.65 0.13
CA GLY A 63 4.02 -8.09 -0.12
C GLY A 63 4.99 -8.48 -1.24
N LYS A 64 5.03 -7.71 -2.34
CA LYS A 64 6.00 -7.93 -3.42
C LYS A 64 7.45 -7.74 -2.95
N LEU A 65 7.71 -6.77 -2.06
CA LEU A 65 9.03 -6.57 -1.46
C LEU A 65 9.43 -7.75 -0.57
N ALA A 66 8.55 -8.18 0.34
CA ALA A 66 8.78 -9.33 1.20
C ALA A 66 9.04 -10.59 0.36
N TRP A 67 8.24 -10.82 -0.68
CA TRP A 67 8.40 -11.92 -1.61
C TRP A 67 9.75 -11.90 -2.33
N ASN A 68 10.21 -10.72 -2.77
CA ASN A 68 11.51 -10.58 -3.42
C ASN A 68 12.68 -10.90 -2.47
N ILE A 69 12.57 -10.56 -1.19
CA ILE A 69 13.60 -10.87 -0.20
C ILE A 69 13.74 -12.39 -0.03
N ILE A 70 12.61 -13.12 -0.07
CA ILE A 70 12.58 -14.58 0.07
C ILE A 70 13.07 -15.28 -1.20
N LYS A 71 12.57 -14.87 -2.36
CA LYS A 71 12.78 -15.60 -3.62
C LYS A 71 14.08 -15.23 -4.33
N GLU A 72 14.55 -13.99 -4.19
CA GLU A 72 15.65 -13.46 -4.99
C GLU A 72 16.69 -12.70 -4.13
N PRO A 73 17.48 -13.42 -3.31
CA PRO A 73 18.51 -12.82 -2.45
C PRO A 73 19.69 -12.22 -3.24
N ASN A 74 19.81 -12.54 -4.53
CA ASN A 74 20.90 -12.07 -5.40
C ASN A 74 20.73 -10.62 -5.88
N LYS A 75 19.57 -10.00 -5.64
CA LYS A 75 19.36 -8.58 -5.95
C LYS A 75 20.17 -7.71 -5.00
N PHE A 76 20.95 -6.77 -5.52
CA PHE A 76 21.79 -5.89 -4.71
C PHE A 76 21.03 -5.16 -3.59
N TRP A 77 19.84 -4.62 -3.88
CA TRP A 77 19.03 -3.93 -2.85
C TRP A 77 18.60 -4.89 -1.73
N VAL A 78 18.33 -6.16 -2.06
CA VAL A 78 17.97 -7.20 -1.08
C VAL A 78 19.17 -7.50 -0.20
N GLN A 79 20.38 -7.64 -0.77
CA GLN A 79 21.60 -7.86 0.01
C GLN A 79 21.88 -6.71 0.99
N VAL A 80 21.79 -5.47 0.51
CA VAL A 80 21.99 -4.26 1.33
C VAL A 80 20.96 -4.19 2.46
N SER A 81 19.70 -4.49 2.15
CA SER A 81 18.61 -4.42 3.13
C SER A 81 18.66 -5.56 4.13
N SER A 82 19.03 -6.77 3.69
CA SER A 82 19.25 -7.92 4.54
C SER A 82 20.42 -7.69 5.48
N TYR A 83 21.51 -7.10 5.00
CA TYR A 83 22.65 -6.76 5.86
C TYR A 83 22.29 -5.72 6.92
N LYS A 84 21.54 -4.67 6.54
CA LYS A 84 21.16 -3.58 7.46
C LYS A 84 20.10 -4.01 8.48
N TYR A 85 19.04 -4.69 8.03
CA TYR A 85 17.84 -4.95 8.84
C TYR A 85 17.73 -6.40 9.33
N LEU A 86 18.11 -7.38 8.51
CA LEU A 86 17.93 -8.80 8.85
C LEU A 86 19.15 -9.40 9.57
N ARG A 87 20.36 -8.86 9.36
CA ARG A 87 21.61 -9.30 10.03
C ARG A 87 21.78 -10.84 10.09
N GLY A 88 21.39 -11.54 9.03
CA GLY A 88 21.46 -13.00 8.95
C GLY A 88 20.27 -13.77 9.55
N ARG A 89 19.22 -13.09 10.02
CA ARG A 89 17.97 -13.72 10.47
C ARG A 89 16.99 -13.87 9.33
N SER A 90 16.11 -14.86 9.42
CA SER A 90 15.02 -15.00 8.45
C SER A 90 13.98 -13.90 8.67
N LEU A 91 13.29 -13.48 7.61
CA LEU A 91 12.23 -12.46 7.67
C LEU A 91 11.11 -12.80 8.68
N PHE A 92 10.89 -14.09 8.91
CA PHE A 92 9.85 -14.62 9.78
C PHE A 92 10.37 -15.02 11.16
N ASP A 93 11.67 -14.82 11.42
CA ASP A 93 12.28 -15.08 12.71
C ASP A 93 11.90 -13.93 13.65
N SER A 94 10.69 -14.03 14.21
CA SER A 94 10.20 -13.10 15.22
C SER A 94 11.05 -13.27 16.47
N PRO A 95 11.79 -12.24 16.95
CA PRO A 95 12.26 -12.29 18.32
C PRO A 95 10.99 -12.28 19.17
N SER A 96 10.74 -13.37 19.89
CA SER A 96 9.79 -13.42 21.00
C SER A 96 10.25 -12.42 22.07
N ARG A 97 10.04 -11.12 21.84
CA ARG A 97 10.16 -10.09 22.85
C ARG A 97 8.83 -10.02 23.59
N CYS A 98 8.67 -10.98 24.49
CA CYS A 98 7.98 -10.70 25.74
C CYS A 98 8.79 -9.63 26.47
N SER A 99 8.49 -8.35 26.23
CA SER A 99 8.86 -7.26 27.14
C SER A 99 8.08 -6.03 26.75
N ASN A 100 7.14 -5.66 27.62
CA ASN A 100 6.40 -4.40 27.72
C ASN A 100 7.08 -3.23 27.01
N PHE A 101 6.35 -2.58 26.10
CA PHE A 101 6.66 -1.23 25.65
C PHE A 101 5.40 -0.38 25.80
N TYR A 102 5.32 0.28 26.96
CA TYR A 102 4.66 1.57 27.08
C TYR A 102 5.57 2.59 26.39
N PHE A 103 5.07 3.25 25.35
CA PHE A 103 5.17 4.68 25.04
C PHE A 103 4.55 4.92 23.66
#